data_AF-A0A2P6U001-F1
#
_entry.id   AF-A0A2P6U001-F1
#
_cell.length_a   1.000
_cell.length_b   1.000
_cell.length_c   1.000
_cell.angle_alpha   90.00
_cell.angle_beta   90.00
_cell.angle_gamma   90.00
#
_symmetry.space_group_name_H-M   'P 1'
#
loop_
_entity.id
_entity.type
_entity.pdbx_description
1 polymer ?
#
loop_
_entity_poly.entity_id
_entity_poly.type
_entity_poly.pdbx_seq_one_letter_code
_entity_poly.pdbx_strand_id
1 'polypeptide(L)'
;MTTLMCLLLTATTWHDMAGRGERTAMLLQCAVKLAVLIYVLRKPSSFWEHRAWASPCIRILFHLSPVMRRTGVGVYLLLERHAPKPGWYGAWADAACILAGTRQLGAAVGGLTLMMPPAQMLLTQTLLLLLTRNEPAYCTAPLLTHPLVHQRSALVATVLEYATLPILLLPFKPVGADIAALVAASQSGTQLCGALLTFFQVALIIIGPTLAAIHCPPRAPQQRAMQRLSQAASKVARRAFHTSRTTRSADYEHREHMYELWNMKGRKMKMGLAVGATVGLGIAVPAIAAELQFWKARGGN
;
A
#
# COMPACT_ATOMS: atom_id res chain seq x y z
N MET A 1 5.20 -1.85 -7.54
CA MET A 1 4.36 -0.66 -7.32
C MET A 1 4.67 0.01 -5.98
N THR A 2 4.57 -0.70 -4.86
CA THR A 2 4.84 -0.15 -3.51
C THR A 2 6.25 0.42 -3.34
N THR A 3 7.28 -0.24 -3.87
CA THR A 3 8.67 0.26 -3.85
C THR A 3 8.83 1.58 -4.60
N LEU A 4 8.25 1.69 -5.81
CA LEU A 4 8.36 2.86 -6.68
C LEU A 4 7.60 4.06 -6.10
N MET A 5 6.39 3.84 -5.58
CA MET A 5 5.64 4.87 -4.86
C MET A 5 6.40 5.38 -3.64
N CYS A 6 7.04 4.49 -2.89
CA CYS A 6 7.86 4.92 -1.76
C CYS A 6 9.10 5.71 -2.20
N LEU A 7 9.78 5.33 -3.28
CA LEU A 7 10.92 6.10 -3.79
C LEU A 7 10.48 7.49 -4.25
N LEU A 8 9.32 7.61 -4.89
CA LEU A 8 8.74 8.90 -5.29
C LEU A 8 8.39 9.74 -4.07
N LEU A 9 7.70 9.17 -3.08
CA LEU A 9 7.41 9.86 -1.81
C LEU A 9 8.70 10.32 -1.14
N THR A 10 9.73 9.47 -1.12
CA THR A 10 11.03 9.81 -0.55
C THR A 10 11.67 10.98 -1.28
N ALA A 11 11.66 10.98 -2.61
CA ALA A 11 12.19 12.07 -3.41
C ALA A 11 11.44 13.37 -3.13
N THR A 12 10.12 13.33 -3.04
CA THR A 12 9.30 14.54 -2.80
C THR A 12 9.48 15.11 -1.39
N THR A 13 9.66 14.27 -0.37
CA THR A 13 9.78 14.72 1.03
C THR A 13 11.24 14.89 1.46
N TRP A 14 12.21 14.69 0.57
CA TRP A 14 13.63 14.76 0.90
C TRP A 14 14.04 16.16 1.40
N HIS A 15 13.53 17.20 0.71
CA HIS A 15 13.84 18.60 1.02
C HIS A 15 13.22 19.07 2.34
N ASP A 16 12.07 18.51 2.72
CA ASP A 16 11.35 18.86 3.95
C ASP A 16 12.00 18.30 5.23
N MET A 17 12.95 17.36 5.12
CA MET A 17 13.61 16.77 6.29
C MET A 17 14.70 17.69 6.86
N ALA A 18 14.43 18.28 8.02
CA ALA A 18 15.34 19.18 8.73
C ALA A 18 16.49 18.45 9.46
N GLY A 19 16.27 17.22 9.94
CA GLY A 19 17.24 16.50 10.76
C GLY A 19 18.23 15.62 9.99
N ARG A 20 19.53 15.71 10.30
CA ARG A 20 20.56 14.77 9.80
C ARG A 20 20.19 13.30 10.08
N GLY A 21 19.67 13.00 11.26
CA GLY A 21 19.26 11.65 11.65
C GLY A 21 18.05 11.10 10.88
N GLU A 22 17.16 11.97 10.39
CA GLU A 22 15.98 11.56 9.63
C GLU A 22 16.38 11.18 8.20
N ARG A 23 17.27 11.98 7.62
CA ARG A 23 17.86 11.69 6.31
C ARG A 23 18.61 10.37 6.33
N THR A 24 19.43 10.08 7.35
CA THR A 24 20.16 8.81 7.43
C THR A 24 19.23 7.61 7.57
N ALA A 25 18.21 7.70 8.42
CA ALA A 25 17.23 6.63 8.58
C ALA A 25 16.40 6.40 7.30
N MET A 26 16.06 7.47 6.57
CA MET A 26 15.38 7.41 5.29
C MET A 26 16.25 6.80 4.18
N LEU A 27 17.53 7.18 4.11
CA LEU A 27 18.51 6.57 3.21
C LEU A 27 18.68 5.09 3.50
N LEU A 28 18.79 4.71 4.77
CA LEU A 28 18.88 3.30 5.18
C LEU A 28 17.65 2.52 4.71
N GLN A 29 16.45 3.09 4.90
CA GLN A 29 15.21 2.47 4.46
C GLN A 29 15.12 2.33 2.92
N CYS A 30 15.62 3.33 2.19
CA CYS A 30 15.74 3.26 0.73
C CYS A 30 16.76 2.21 0.28
N ALA A 31 17.91 2.13 0.95
CA ALA A 31 18.95 1.14 0.69
C ALA A 31 18.42 -0.28 0.91
N VAL A 32 17.69 -0.53 2.00
CA VAL A 32 17.05 -1.84 2.27
C VAL A 32 16.05 -2.18 1.17
N LYS A 33 15.21 -1.24 0.74
CA LYS A 33 14.26 -1.46 -0.37
C LYS A 33 14.95 -1.75 -1.68
N LEU A 34 16.01 -1.01 -1.98
CA LEU A 34 16.80 -1.19 -3.19
C LEU A 34 17.48 -2.56 -3.17
N ALA A 35 18.05 -2.98 -2.04
CA ALA A 35 18.66 -4.29 -1.86
C ALA A 35 17.63 -5.42 -2.07
N VAL A 36 16.43 -5.30 -1.49
CA VAL A 36 15.32 -6.24 -1.72
C VAL A 36 14.92 -6.27 -3.21
N LEU A 37 14.78 -5.11 -3.84
CA LEU A 37 14.43 -5.02 -5.26
C LEU A 37 15.50 -5.68 -6.13
N ILE A 38 16.78 -5.39 -5.89
CA ILE A 38 17.91 -6.01 -6.59
C ILE A 38 17.90 -7.53 -6.37
N TYR A 39 17.66 -8.00 -5.14
CA TYR A 39 17.55 -9.43 -4.83
C TYR A 39 16.42 -10.10 -5.63
N VAL A 40 15.23 -9.51 -5.64
CA VAL A 40 14.07 -10.00 -6.42
C VAL A 40 14.38 -10.06 -7.91
N LEU A 41 15.07 -9.05 -8.44
CA LEU A 41 15.43 -8.97 -9.87
C LEU A 41 16.56 -9.97 -10.24
N ARG A 42 17.55 -10.16 -9.36
CA ARG A 42 18.70 -11.05 -9.63
C ARG A 42 18.38 -12.53 -9.39
N LYS A 43 17.56 -12.85 -8.38
CA LYS A 43 17.20 -14.23 -8.00
C LYS A 43 15.68 -14.39 -7.86
N PRO A 44 14.91 -14.24 -8.95
CA PRO A 44 13.46 -14.32 -8.88
C PRO A 44 12.98 -15.69 -8.37
N SER A 45 13.58 -16.81 -8.82
CA SER A 45 13.17 -18.16 -8.40
C SER A 45 13.27 -18.33 -6.88
N SER A 46 14.42 -17.97 -6.30
CA SER A 46 14.66 -18.06 -4.86
C SER A 46 13.68 -17.16 -4.08
N PHE A 47 13.42 -15.94 -4.54
CA PHE A 47 12.42 -15.08 -3.90
C PHE A 47 11.01 -15.70 -3.95
N TRP A 48 10.61 -16.30 -5.07
CA TRP A 48 9.29 -16.92 -5.23
C TRP A 48 9.09 -18.14 -4.33
N GLU A 49 10.13 -18.96 -4.14
CA GLU A 49 10.12 -20.10 -3.20
C GLU A 49 9.94 -19.64 -1.75
N HIS A 50 10.59 -18.55 -1.38
CA HIS A 50 10.62 -18.03 -0.01
C HIS A 50 9.61 -16.91 0.22
N ARG A 51 8.76 -16.59 -0.76
CA ARG A 51 7.89 -15.41 -0.76
C ARG A 51 6.97 -15.37 0.45
N ALA A 52 6.45 -16.52 0.88
CA ALA A 52 5.47 -16.62 1.96
C ALA A 52 5.98 -16.03 3.29
N TRP A 53 7.26 -16.20 3.61
CA TRP A 53 7.87 -15.63 4.82
C TRP A 53 8.70 -14.37 4.53
N ALA A 54 9.36 -14.29 3.38
CA ALA A 54 10.19 -13.14 3.04
C ALA A 54 9.35 -11.86 2.93
N SER A 55 8.17 -11.96 2.30
CA SER A 55 7.27 -10.82 2.11
C SER A 55 6.80 -10.19 3.42
N PRO A 56 6.20 -10.93 4.39
CA PRO A 56 5.80 -10.35 5.66
C PRO A 56 6.99 -9.84 6.47
N CYS A 57 8.12 -10.55 6.49
CA CYS A 57 9.34 -10.09 7.17
C CYS A 57 9.82 -8.73 6.62
N ILE A 58 9.91 -8.57 5.30
CA ILE A 58 10.30 -7.30 4.67
C ILE A 58 9.33 -6.17 5.04
N ARG A 59 8.03 -6.45 5.08
CA ARG A 59 7.01 -5.45 5.47
C ARG A 59 7.14 -5.03 6.93
N ILE A 60 7.32 -5.99 7.83
CA ILE A 60 7.49 -5.76 9.27
C ILE A 60 8.77 -4.95 9.51
N LEU A 61 9.90 -5.38 8.93
CA LEU A 61 11.18 -4.66 8.98
C LEU A 61 11.05 -3.21 8.48
N PHE A 62 10.27 -2.99 7.44
CA PHE A 62 10.02 -1.63 6.94
C PHE A 62 9.26 -0.74 7.94
N HIS A 63 8.33 -1.30 8.71
CA HIS A 63 7.54 -0.57 9.71
C HIS A 63 8.19 -0.50 11.09
N LEU A 64 9.22 -1.32 11.34
CA LEU A 64 10.08 -1.20 12.53
C LEU A 64 10.93 0.07 12.54
N SER A 65 11.12 0.71 11.37
CA SER A 65 11.85 1.98 11.29
C SER A 65 11.19 3.07 12.14
N PRO A 66 11.94 3.77 13.01
CA PRO A 66 11.41 4.86 13.84
C PRO A 66 11.06 6.13 13.05
N VAL A 67 11.36 6.18 11.74
CA VAL A 67 10.87 7.23 10.82
C VAL A 67 9.42 6.99 10.44
N MET A 68 9.01 5.71 10.42
CA MET A 68 7.60 5.39 10.60
C MET A 68 7.22 5.78 12.04
N ARG A 69 5.99 5.87 12.53
CA ARG A 69 5.70 6.39 13.89
C ARG A 69 6.01 7.88 14.18
N ARG A 70 7.12 8.48 13.73
CA ARG A 70 7.39 9.92 13.93
C ARG A 70 6.32 10.79 13.23
N THR A 71 5.94 11.85 13.94
CA THR A 71 5.11 12.97 13.46
C THR A 71 5.98 14.03 12.79
N GLY A 72 5.38 14.99 12.09
CA GLY A 72 6.09 16.07 11.42
C GLY A 72 6.94 15.68 10.20
N VAL A 73 6.89 14.42 9.75
CA VAL A 73 7.72 13.93 8.63
C VAL A 73 6.96 13.03 7.66
N GLY A 74 7.40 13.05 6.41
CA GLY A 74 6.90 12.14 5.37
C GLY A 74 5.41 12.30 5.10
N VAL A 75 4.68 11.18 5.01
CA VAL A 75 3.23 11.21 4.76
C VAL A 75 2.41 11.83 5.89
N TYR A 76 2.97 11.93 7.11
CA TYR A 76 2.28 12.62 8.21
C TYR A 76 2.06 14.10 7.92
N LEU A 77 2.94 14.73 7.12
CA LEU A 77 2.78 16.13 6.69
C LEU A 77 1.46 16.38 5.95
N LEU A 78 0.84 15.34 5.39
CA LEU A 78 -0.50 15.43 4.81
C LEU A 78 -1.55 15.79 5.87
N LEU A 79 -1.42 15.31 7.11
CA LEU A 79 -2.33 15.65 8.21
C LEU A 79 -2.07 17.05 8.78
N GLU A 80 -0.86 17.58 8.60
CA GLU A 80 -0.48 18.91 9.09
C GLU A 80 -0.77 20.02 8.09
N ARG A 81 -0.44 19.80 6.81
CA ARG A 81 -0.49 20.84 5.77
C ARG A 81 -1.82 20.89 5.02
N HIS A 82 -2.63 19.82 5.06
CA HIS A 82 -3.89 19.79 4.32
C HIS A 82 -4.98 20.54 5.07
N ALA A 83 -5.47 21.62 4.48
CA ALA A 83 -6.69 22.28 4.94
C ALA A 83 -7.91 21.49 4.43
N PRO A 84 -8.87 21.14 5.31
CA PRO A 84 -10.05 20.39 4.90
C PRO A 84 -10.91 21.19 3.93
N LYS A 85 -11.47 20.50 2.94
CA LYS A 85 -12.24 21.14 1.86
C LYS A 85 -13.74 20.91 2.07
N PRO A 86 -14.59 21.92 1.82
CA PRO A 86 -16.05 21.75 1.90
C PRO A 86 -16.57 20.83 0.79
N GLY A 87 -17.83 20.39 0.95
CA GLY A 87 -18.51 19.50 -0.01
C GLY A 87 -18.14 18.02 0.10
N TRP A 88 -18.82 17.19 -0.69
CA TRP A 88 -18.66 15.73 -0.66
C TRP A 88 -17.31 15.29 -1.26
N TYR A 89 -16.85 15.95 -2.33
CA TYR A 89 -15.54 15.68 -2.92
C TYR A 89 -14.41 16.03 -1.93
N GLY A 90 -14.56 17.15 -1.21
CA GLY A 90 -13.66 17.51 -0.12
C GLY A 90 -13.65 16.47 0.99
N ALA A 91 -14.82 15.93 1.38
CA ALA A 91 -14.90 14.85 2.36
C ALA A 91 -14.13 13.59 1.94
N TRP A 92 -14.22 13.18 0.67
CA TRP A 92 -13.44 12.05 0.14
C TRP A 92 -11.94 12.34 0.09
N ALA A 93 -11.55 13.54 -0.33
CA ALA A 93 -10.15 13.96 -0.34
C ALA A 93 -9.56 13.97 1.07
N ASP A 94 -10.31 14.50 2.05
CA ASP A 94 -9.91 14.53 3.46
C ASP A 94 -9.80 13.10 4.01
N ALA A 95 -10.75 12.21 3.70
CA ALA A 95 -10.69 10.80 4.10
C ALA A 95 -9.45 10.08 3.51
N ALA A 96 -9.18 10.27 2.22
CA ALA A 96 -8.00 9.71 1.58
C ALA A 96 -6.70 10.27 2.19
N CYS A 97 -6.69 11.56 2.52
CA CYS A 97 -5.59 12.24 3.20
C CYS A 97 -5.37 11.67 4.62
N ILE A 98 -6.45 11.44 5.38
CA ILE A 98 -6.41 10.81 6.70
C ILE A 98 -5.83 9.40 6.60
N LEU A 99 -6.35 8.55 5.69
CA LEU A 99 -5.88 7.17 5.51
C LEU A 99 -4.43 7.10 5.03
N ALA A 100 -4.00 8.02 4.16
CA ALA A 100 -2.63 8.10 3.69
C ALA A 100 -1.68 8.61 4.79
N GLY A 101 -2.06 9.68 5.50
CA GLY A 101 -1.25 10.32 6.53
C GLY A 101 -1.09 9.49 7.81
N THR A 102 -2.12 8.72 8.15
CA THR A 102 -2.07 7.70 9.21
C THR A 102 -1.42 6.39 8.75
N ARG A 103 -0.95 6.33 7.50
CA ARG A 103 -0.24 5.20 6.87
C ARG A 103 -1.08 3.93 6.72
N GLN A 104 -2.37 3.98 7.04
CA GLN A 104 -3.31 2.86 6.94
C GLN A 104 -3.47 2.40 5.48
N LEU A 105 -3.54 3.35 4.55
CA LEU A 105 -3.69 3.05 3.12
C LEU A 105 -2.53 2.19 2.59
N GLY A 106 -1.29 2.51 2.99
CA GLY A 106 -0.11 1.75 2.59
C GLY A 106 -0.11 0.33 3.15
N ALA A 107 -0.54 0.15 4.40
CA ALA A 107 -0.67 -1.16 5.03
C ALA A 107 -1.78 -2.01 4.40
N ALA A 108 -2.94 -1.40 4.10
CA ALA A 108 -4.05 -2.05 3.43
C ALA A 108 -3.69 -2.49 2.00
N VAL A 109 -3.17 -1.59 1.18
CA VAL A 109 -2.71 -1.88 -0.20
C VAL A 109 -1.60 -2.93 -0.21
N GLY A 110 -0.67 -2.85 0.75
CA GLY A 110 0.36 -3.88 0.92
C GLY A 110 -0.23 -5.27 1.19
N GLY A 111 -1.33 -5.35 1.94
CA GLY A 111 -2.06 -6.60 2.17
C GLY A 111 -2.69 -7.14 0.90
N LEU A 112 -3.44 -6.30 0.20
CA LEU A 112 -4.16 -6.70 -1.01
C LEU A 112 -3.22 -7.12 -2.15
N THR A 113 -2.06 -6.47 -2.26
CA THR A 113 -1.08 -6.77 -3.33
C THR A 113 -0.27 -8.04 -3.05
N LEU A 114 -0.07 -8.37 -1.78
CA LEU A 114 0.70 -9.53 -1.34
C LEU A 114 -0.26 -10.57 -0.77
N MET A 115 -1.16 -11.09 -1.61
CA MET A 115 -2.04 -12.22 -1.28
C MET A 115 -1.20 -13.34 -0.63
N MET A 116 -1.39 -13.53 0.68
CA MET A 116 -0.74 -14.53 1.53
C MET A 116 -1.83 -15.47 2.07
N PRO A 117 -1.49 -16.66 2.58
CA PRO A 117 -2.42 -17.49 3.33
C PRO A 117 -3.14 -16.67 4.42
N PRO A 118 -4.46 -16.86 4.63
CA PRO A 118 -5.25 -16.01 5.52
C PRO A 118 -4.69 -15.87 6.94
N ALA A 119 -4.19 -16.97 7.53
CA ALA A 119 -3.57 -16.93 8.85
C ALA A 119 -2.29 -16.07 8.90
N GLN A 120 -1.45 -16.16 7.87
CA GLN A 120 -0.24 -15.32 7.76
C GLN A 120 -0.60 -13.86 7.50
N MET A 121 -1.63 -13.61 6.69
CA MET A 121 -2.15 -12.25 6.45
C MET A 121 -2.65 -11.64 7.76
N LEU A 122 -3.49 -12.35 8.51
CA LEU A 122 -4.03 -11.89 9.79
C LEU A 122 -2.89 -11.53 10.75
N LEU A 123 -1.94 -12.45 10.96
CA LEU A 123 -0.79 -12.22 11.84
C LEU A 123 0.03 -11.00 11.41
N THR A 124 0.36 -10.91 10.11
CA THR A 124 1.17 -9.82 9.57
C THR A 124 0.47 -8.47 9.72
N GLN A 125 -0.83 -8.41 9.44
CA GLN A 125 -1.60 -7.18 9.53
C GLN A 125 -1.83 -6.74 10.98
N THR A 126 -2.04 -7.68 11.91
CA THR A 126 -2.07 -7.39 13.35
C THR A 126 -0.73 -6.83 13.84
N LEU A 127 0.39 -7.41 13.43
CA LEU A 127 1.71 -6.87 13.78
C LEU A 127 1.93 -5.48 13.18
N LEU A 128 1.58 -5.26 11.91
CA LEU A 128 1.67 -3.94 11.27
C LEU A 128 0.77 -2.91 11.95
N LEU A 129 -0.43 -3.29 12.37
CA LEU A 129 -1.32 -2.44 13.15
C LEU A 129 -0.63 -2.00 14.45
N LEU A 130 -0.09 -2.93 15.23
CA LEU A 130 0.62 -2.62 16.48
C LEU A 130 1.84 -1.72 16.24
N LEU A 131 2.60 -1.96 15.16
CA LEU A 131 3.78 -1.17 14.83
C LEU A 131 3.45 0.25 14.33
N THR A 132 2.24 0.48 13.82
CA THR A 132 1.78 1.77 13.28
C THR A 132 0.87 2.53 14.22
N ARG A 133 0.53 1.96 15.37
CA ARG A 133 -0.34 2.59 16.36
C ARG A 133 0.34 3.83 16.95
N ASN A 134 -0.23 4.99 16.67
CA ASN A 134 0.17 6.27 17.26
C ASN A 134 -1.04 7.22 17.35
N GLU A 135 -2.15 6.71 17.90
CA GLU A 135 -3.40 7.45 18.10
C GLU A 135 -3.23 8.85 18.73
N PRO A 136 -2.49 9.02 19.85
CA PRO A 136 -2.42 10.34 20.49
C PRO A 136 -1.78 11.39 19.58
N ALA A 137 -0.81 11.00 18.76
CA ALA A 137 -0.20 11.88 17.78
C ALA A 137 -1.13 12.19 16.61
N TYR A 138 -1.84 11.19 16.07
CA TYR A 138 -2.74 11.43 14.95
C TYR A 138 -3.89 12.36 15.36
N CYS A 139 -4.46 12.16 16.55
CA CYS A 139 -5.61 12.95 17.00
C CYS A 139 -5.29 14.40 17.36
N THR A 140 -4.02 14.78 17.49
CA THR A 140 -3.60 16.18 17.67
C THR A 140 -3.26 16.87 16.35
N ALA A 141 -3.30 16.15 15.22
CA ALA A 141 -2.97 16.72 13.91
C ALA A 141 -4.02 17.78 13.48
N PRO A 142 -3.58 18.92 12.89
CA PRO A 142 -4.47 20.01 12.47
C PRO A 142 -5.68 19.59 11.64
N LEU A 143 -5.52 18.64 10.72
CA LEU A 143 -6.63 18.14 9.90
C LEU A 143 -7.70 17.42 10.74
N LEU A 144 -7.30 16.64 11.75
CA LEU A 144 -8.21 15.85 12.59
C LEU A 144 -8.84 16.66 13.72
N THR A 145 -8.19 17.74 14.15
CA THR A 145 -8.75 18.68 15.14
C THR A 145 -9.67 19.73 14.50
N HIS A 146 -9.72 19.83 13.17
CA HIS A 146 -10.55 20.81 12.48
C HIS A 146 -12.06 20.51 12.67
N PRO A 147 -12.89 21.52 12.97
CA PRO A 147 -14.32 21.32 13.29
C PRO A 147 -15.11 20.63 12.17
N LEU A 148 -14.81 20.95 10.90
CA LEU A 148 -15.45 20.30 9.74
C LEU A 148 -15.17 18.79 9.68
N VAL A 149 -13.94 18.36 10.00
CA VAL A 149 -13.58 16.94 10.02
C VAL A 149 -14.20 16.26 11.23
N HIS A 150 -14.26 16.95 12.37
CA HIS A 150 -14.95 16.48 13.57
C HIS A 150 -16.46 16.27 13.35
N GLN A 151 -17.12 17.17 12.61
CA GLN A 151 -18.53 17.01 12.25
C GLN A 151 -18.75 15.78 11.36
N ARG A 152 -17.87 15.56 10.38
CA ARG A 152 -17.93 14.41 9.48
C ARG A 152 -17.61 13.10 10.20
N SER A 153 -16.65 13.12 11.11
CA SER A 153 -16.26 11.97 11.91
C SER A 153 -17.41 11.56 12.85
N ALA A 154 -18.10 12.53 13.45
CA ALA A 154 -19.32 12.29 14.22
C ALA A 154 -20.43 11.67 13.35
N LEU A 155 -20.66 12.16 12.13
CA LEU A 155 -21.62 11.55 11.20
C LEU A 155 -21.25 10.11 10.83
N VAL A 156 -19.97 9.82 10.62
CA VAL A 156 -19.51 8.44 10.35
C VAL A 156 -19.76 7.56 11.57
N ALA A 157 -19.48 8.04 12.77
CA ALA A 157 -19.72 7.30 14.00
C ALA A 157 -21.22 6.99 14.18
N THR A 158 -22.12 7.95 13.99
CA THR A 158 -23.56 7.70 14.09
C THR A 158 -24.03 6.70 13.03
N VAL A 159 -23.54 6.80 11.78
CA VAL A 159 -23.85 5.82 10.73
C VAL A 159 -23.37 4.41 11.11
N LEU A 160 -22.18 4.29 11.72
CA LEU A 160 -21.66 3.01 12.19
C LEU A 160 -22.50 2.43 13.35
N GLU A 161 -22.94 3.28 14.29
CA GLU A 161 -23.86 2.89 15.34
C GLU A 161 -25.16 2.34 14.75
N TYR A 162 -25.80 3.06 13.83
CA TYR A 162 -27.00 2.59 13.14
C TYR A 162 -26.76 1.30 12.34
N ALA A 163 -25.62 1.15 11.68
CA ALA A 163 -25.27 -0.04 10.91
C ALA A 163 -25.07 -1.30 11.78
N THR A 164 -24.73 -1.11 13.06
CA THR A 164 -24.54 -2.20 14.03
C THR A 164 -25.82 -2.60 14.78
N LEU A 165 -26.87 -1.77 14.75
CA LEU A 165 -28.15 -2.07 15.39
C LEU A 165 -28.75 -3.43 14.97
N PRO A 166 -28.77 -3.84 13.70
CA PRO A 166 -29.35 -5.13 13.32
C PRO A 166 -28.63 -6.32 13.97
N ILE A 167 -27.32 -6.20 14.21
CA ILE A 167 -26.52 -7.24 14.86
C ILE A 167 -26.86 -7.30 16.36
N LEU A 168 -27.14 -6.15 16.99
CA LEU A 168 -27.55 -6.06 18.39
C LEU A 168 -28.98 -6.53 18.64
N LEU A 169 -29.85 -6.48 17.62
CA LEU A 169 -31.22 -7.00 17.69
C LEU A 169 -31.30 -8.53 17.60
N LEU A 170 -30.19 -9.21 17.25
CA LEU A 170 -30.10 -10.65 17.39
C LEU A 170 -30.12 -11.01 18.89
N PRO A 171 -30.73 -12.15 19.29
CA PRO A 171 -30.94 -12.53 20.70
C PRO A 171 -29.64 -13.01 21.38
N PHE A 172 -28.53 -12.30 21.18
CA PHE A 172 -27.34 -12.44 22.00
C PHE A 172 -27.57 -11.71 23.32
N LYS A 173 -27.25 -12.40 24.42
CA LYS A 173 -27.39 -11.97 25.81
C LYS A 173 -27.10 -10.46 25.96
N PRO A 174 -27.99 -9.66 26.60
CA PRO A 174 -27.85 -8.22 26.66
C PRO A 174 -26.57 -7.86 27.42
N VAL A 175 -25.56 -7.39 26.68
CA VAL A 175 -24.45 -6.65 27.26
C VAL A 175 -25.06 -5.32 27.70
N GLY A 176 -25.22 -5.17 29.02
CA GLY A 176 -26.11 -4.18 29.63
C GLY A 176 -25.87 -2.74 29.18
N ALA A 177 -26.96 -2.11 28.72
CA ALA A 177 -27.51 -0.83 29.16
C ALA A 177 -26.64 0.44 29.26
N ASP A 178 -25.40 0.48 28.80
CA ASP A 178 -24.56 1.70 28.86
C ASP A 178 -24.23 2.32 27.49
N ILE A 179 -25.04 2.06 26.47
CA ILE A 179 -24.89 2.71 25.16
C ILE A 179 -25.05 4.23 25.30
N ALA A 180 -25.98 4.70 26.15
CA ALA A 180 -26.16 6.12 26.41
C ALA A 180 -24.96 6.74 27.17
N ALA A 181 -24.32 6.01 28.08
CA ALA A 181 -23.10 6.43 28.76
C ALA A 181 -21.89 6.43 27.80
N LEU A 182 -21.84 5.51 26.83
CA LEU A 182 -20.82 5.46 25.78
C LEU A 182 -20.93 6.67 24.84
N VAL A 183 -22.16 7.02 24.46
CA VAL A 183 -22.47 8.21 23.64
C VAL A 183 -22.19 9.50 24.43
N ALA A 184 -22.47 9.53 25.73
CA ALA A 184 -22.13 10.67 26.59
C ALA A 184 -20.61 10.80 26.85
N ALA A 185 -19.88 9.69 26.92
CA ALA A 185 -18.41 9.68 27.05
C ALA A 185 -17.70 10.16 25.77
N SER A 186 -18.35 10.05 24.60
CA SER A 186 -17.86 10.56 23.32
C SER A 186 -17.69 12.09 23.24
N GLN A 187 -17.96 12.85 24.31
CA GLN A 187 -17.80 14.31 24.31
C GLN A 187 -16.35 14.79 24.15
N SER A 188 -15.35 13.96 24.44
CA SER A 188 -13.96 14.31 24.13
C SER A 188 -13.63 13.94 22.68
N GLY A 189 -13.40 14.95 21.84
CA GLY A 189 -13.10 14.73 20.40
C GLY A 189 -11.87 13.84 20.15
N THR A 190 -10.98 13.73 21.13
CA THR A 190 -9.83 12.81 21.10
C THR A 190 -10.25 11.34 21.20
N GLN A 191 -11.24 11.00 22.02
CA GLN A 191 -11.77 9.63 22.11
C GLN A 191 -12.51 9.23 20.84
N LEU A 192 -13.33 10.13 20.28
CA LEU A 192 -14.01 9.90 19.00
C LEU A 192 -13.00 9.65 17.88
N CYS A 193 -11.95 10.47 17.80
CA CYS A 193 -10.85 10.27 16.86
C CYS A 193 -10.16 8.92 17.04
N GLY A 194 -9.78 8.56 18.29
CA GLY A 194 -9.13 7.28 18.58
C GLY A 194 -10.00 6.08 18.20
N ALA A 195 -11.30 6.12 18.52
CA ALA A 195 -12.26 5.07 18.19
C ALA A 195 -12.39 4.90 16.67
N LEU A 196 -12.56 5.99 15.92
CA LEU A 196 -12.68 5.94 14.46
C LEU A 196 -11.39 5.46 13.79
N LEU A 197 -10.23 5.94 14.24
CA LEU A 197 -8.94 5.47 13.73
C LEU A 197 -8.76 3.98 13.98
N THR A 198 -9.09 3.49 15.17
CA THR A 198 -9.04 2.06 15.50
C THR A 198 -10.02 1.25 14.65
N PHE A 199 -11.24 1.75 14.46
CA PHE A 199 -12.24 1.12 13.60
C PHE A 199 -11.73 0.97 12.16
N PHE A 200 -11.26 2.06 11.54
CA PHE A 200 -10.74 2.03 10.18
C PHE A 200 -9.49 1.17 10.06
N GLN A 201 -8.62 1.19 11.06
CA GLN A 201 -7.47 0.30 11.14
C GLN A 201 -7.88 -1.17 11.11
N VAL A 202 -8.78 -1.59 11.99
CA VAL A 202 -9.24 -2.99 12.04
C VAL A 202 -9.97 -3.35 10.74
N ALA A 203 -10.87 -2.50 10.26
CA ALA A 203 -11.64 -2.76 9.04
C ALA A 203 -10.76 -2.83 7.78
N LEU A 204 -9.88 -1.85 7.55
CA LEU A 204 -9.12 -1.71 6.31
C LEU A 204 -7.80 -2.47 6.31
N ILE A 205 -7.14 -2.63 7.45
CA ILE A 205 -5.82 -3.27 7.53
C ILE A 205 -5.96 -4.76 7.84
N ILE A 206 -6.87 -5.14 8.74
CA ILE A 206 -7.04 -6.52 9.18
C ILE A 206 -8.15 -7.21 8.38
N ILE A 207 -9.39 -6.77 8.53
CA ILE A 207 -10.57 -7.46 7.99
C ILE A 207 -10.53 -7.47 6.45
N GLY A 208 -10.36 -6.31 5.80
CA GLY A 208 -10.37 -6.18 4.35
C GLY A 208 -9.37 -7.12 3.65
N PRO A 209 -8.06 -7.05 3.94
CA PRO A 209 -7.07 -7.92 3.32
C PRO A 209 -7.25 -9.40 3.66
N THR A 210 -7.75 -9.72 4.86
CA THR A 210 -7.99 -11.12 5.26
C THR A 210 -9.19 -11.71 4.51
N LEU A 211 -10.31 -10.98 4.43
CA LEU A 211 -11.46 -11.38 3.62
C LEU A 211 -11.09 -11.50 2.14
N ALA A 212 -10.30 -10.54 1.62
CA ALA A 212 -9.79 -10.62 0.25
C ALA A 212 -8.93 -11.88 0.05
N ALA A 213 -8.07 -12.24 1.00
CA ALA A 213 -7.26 -13.46 0.92
C ALA A 213 -8.10 -14.75 0.98
N ILE A 214 -9.22 -14.74 1.70
CA ILE A 214 -10.16 -15.88 1.78
C ILE A 214 -10.97 -16.01 0.48
N HIS A 215 -11.55 -14.91 -0.01
CA HIS A 215 -12.45 -14.93 -1.17
C HIS A 215 -11.73 -14.94 -2.52
N CYS A 216 -10.50 -14.42 -2.57
CA CYS A 216 -9.64 -14.46 -3.75
C CYS A 216 -8.43 -15.37 -3.48
N PRO A 217 -8.64 -16.69 -3.27
CA PRO A 217 -7.53 -17.58 -3.02
C PRO A 217 -6.55 -17.51 -4.20
N PRO A 218 -5.23 -17.54 -3.94
CA PRO A 218 -4.24 -17.50 -5.00
C PRO A 218 -4.52 -18.68 -5.94
N ARG A 219 -4.97 -18.39 -7.16
CA ARG A 219 -5.27 -19.43 -8.15
C ARG A 219 -3.98 -20.21 -8.42
N ALA A 220 -3.92 -21.47 -8.01
CA ALA A 220 -2.85 -22.40 -8.33
C ALA A 220 -2.40 -22.36 -9.82
N PRO A 221 -3.30 -22.22 -10.82
CA PRO A 221 -2.88 -22.07 -12.21
C PRO A 221 -2.16 -20.75 -12.51
N GLN A 222 -2.44 -19.66 -11.78
CA GLN A 222 -1.75 -18.37 -11.95
C GLN A 222 -0.32 -18.42 -11.42
N GLN A 223 -0.07 -19.17 -10.34
CA GLN A 223 1.30 -19.46 -9.88
C GLN A 223 2.07 -20.25 -10.94
N ARG A 224 1.45 -21.29 -11.53
CA ARG A 224 2.05 -22.07 -12.61
C ARG A 224 2.29 -21.24 -13.87
N ALA A 225 1.34 -20.37 -14.25
CA ALA A 225 1.48 -19.48 -15.41
C ALA A 225 2.60 -18.44 -15.21
N MET A 226 2.70 -17.84 -14.01
CA MET A 226 3.77 -16.92 -13.68
C MET A 226 5.15 -17.61 -13.66
N GLN A 227 5.22 -18.85 -13.16
CA GLN A 227 6.41 -19.68 -13.25
C GLN A 227 6.79 -19.99 -14.70
N ARG A 228 5.81 -20.31 -15.56
CA ARG A 228 6.06 -20.53 -17.00
C ARG A 228 6.55 -19.26 -17.70
N LEU A 229 5.96 -18.10 -17.41
CA LEU A 229 6.37 -16.81 -17.97
C LEU A 229 7.79 -16.41 -17.52
N SER A 230 8.14 -16.61 -16.24
CA SER A 230 9.51 -16.33 -15.77
C SER A 230 10.53 -17.30 -16.37
N GLN A 231 10.17 -18.57 -16.54
CA GLN A 231 11.00 -19.54 -17.27
C GLN A 231 11.14 -19.17 -18.75
N ALA A 232 10.06 -18.74 -19.42
CA ALA A 232 10.12 -18.28 -20.81
C ALA A 232 10.98 -17.01 -20.96
N ALA A 233 10.79 -16.02 -20.10
CA ALA A 233 11.56 -14.78 -20.10
C ALA A 233 13.05 -15.04 -19.85
N SER A 234 13.40 -15.93 -18.92
CA SER A 234 14.80 -16.31 -18.69
C SER A 234 15.40 -17.09 -19.86
N LYS A 235 14.63 -17.95 -20.56
CA LYS A 235 15.06 -18.61 -21.79
C LYS A 235 15.28 -17.60 -22.93
N VAL A 236 14.39 -16.63 -23.10
CA VAL A 236 14.55 -15.56 -24.10
C VAL A 236 15.76 -14.69 -23.77
N ALA A 237 15.96 -14.30 -22.50
CA ALA A 237 17.14 -13.57 -22.07
C ALA A 237 18.43 -14.35 -22.37
N ARG A 238 18.49 -15.65 -22.05
CA ARG A 238 19.65 -16.50 -22.40
C ARG A 238 19.84 -16.62 -23.91
N ARG A 239 18.77 -16.76 -24.70
CA ARG A 239 18.86 -16.86 -26.17
C ARG A 239 19.30 -15.56 -26.81
N ALA A 240 18.79 -14.40 -26.36
CA ALA A 240 19.22 -13.09 -26.81
C ALA A 240 20.73 -12.85 -26.55
N PHE A 241 21.27 -13.44 -25.48
CA PHE A 241 22.72 -13.44 -25.22
C PHE A 241 23.52 -14.43 -26.08
N HIS A 242 22.89 -15.45 -26.68
CA HIS A 242 23.57 -16.45 -27.52
C HIS A 242 23.40 -16.22 -29.04
N THR A 243 22.40 -15.47 -29.49
CA THR A 243 22.20 -15.15 -30.92
C THR A 243 23.15 -14.08 -31.47
N SER A 244 24.05 -13.52 -30.65
CA SER A 244 25.16 -12.68 -31.14
C SER A 244 26.37 -13.48 -31.63
N ARG A 245 26.24 -14.80 -31.78
CA ARG A 245 27.27 -15.67 -32.36
C ARG A 245 26.90 -16.01 -33.79
N THR A 246 27.11 -15.07 -34.72
CA THR A 246 27.38 -15.24 -36.18
C THR A 246 27.01 -14.01 -37.00
N THR A 247 27.49 -12.83 -36.61
CA THR A 247 28.24 -11.99 -37.56
C THR A 247 29.39 -11.43 -36.78
N ARG A 248 30.59 -11.83 -37.17
CA ARG A 248 31.86 -11.26 -36.73
C ARG A 248 31.95 -9.84 -37.31
N SER A 249 31.10 -8.95 -36.82
CA SER A 249 31.27 -7.50 -36.92
C SER A 249 31.85 -7.11 -35.56
N ALA A 250 33.15 -6.84 -35.57
CA ALA A 250 33.81 -6.14 -34.48
C ALA A 250 33.04 -4.84 -34.25
N ASP A 251 32.34 -4.62 -33.12
CA ASP A 251 31.91 -3.23 -32.81
C ASP A 251 31.33 -2.82 -31.44
N TYR A 252 31.31 -3.66 -30.40
CA TYR A 252 30.83 -3.19 -29.08
C TYR A 252 31.74 -3.51 -27.89
N GLU A 253 32.80 -4.29 -28.08
CA GLU A 253 33.69 -4.71 -26.98
C GLU A 253 34.72 -3.63 -26.59
N HIS A 254 34.91 -2.60 -27.44
CA HIS A 254 35.82 -1.47 -27.20
C HIS A 254 35.12 -0.11 -27.01
N ARG A 255 33.79 -0.07 -26.82
CA ARG A 255 33.10 1.21 -26.60
C ARG A 255 33.23 1.63 -25.13
N GLU A 256 33.55 2.90 -24.89
CA GLU A 256 33.71 3.49 -23.54
C GLU A 256 32.46 3.36 -22.66
N HIS A 257 31.30 3.08 -23.27
CA HIS A 257 30.02 3.07 -22.60
C HIS A 257 29.20 1.84 -22.97
N MET A 258 28.82 1.08 -21.94
CA MET A 258 28.11 -0.21 -22.06
C MET A 258 26.70 -0.08 -22.68
N TYR A 259 26.11 1.12 -22.68
CA TYR A 259 24.79 1.39 -23.25
C TYR A 259 24.79 2.71 -24.03
N GLU A 260 24.88 2.64 -25.35
CA GLU A 260 24.70 3.81 -26.22
C GLU A 260 23.22 4.15 -26.42
N LEU A 261 22.51 4.43 -25.33
CA LEU A 261 21.10 4.77 -25.38
C LEU A 261 20.84 5.98 -26.29
N TRP A 262 21.81 6.89 -26.45
CA TRP A 262 21.73 8.04 -27.37
C TRP A 262 21.68 7.67 -28.85
N ASN A 263 22.25 6.54 -29.25
CA ASN A 263 22.32 6.12 -30.65
C ASN A 263 21.06 5.36 -31.11
N MET A 264 20.09 5.14 -30.21
CA MET A 264 18.82 4.51 -30.58
C MET A 264 17.94 5.48 -31.38
N LYS A 265 17.74 5.20 -32.67
CA LYS A 265 16.76 5.92 -33.51
C LYS A 265 15.36 5.80 -32.88
N GLY A 266 14.74 6.96 -32.63
CA GLY A 266 13.43 7.06 -31.97
C GLY A 266 13.44 6.80 -30.45
N ARG A 267 14.56 7.05 -29.76
CA ARG A 267 14.72 6.78 -28.31
C ARG A 267 13.59 7.29 -27.43
N LYS A 268 13.21 8.57 -27.59
CA LYS A 268 12.17 9.20 -26.75
C LYS A 268 10.84 8.47 -26.87
N MET A 269 10.46 8.10 -28.10
CA MET A 269 9.23 7.36 -28.37
C MET A 269 9.30 5.95 -27.77
N LYS A 270 10.41 5.22 -27.94
CA LYS A 270 10.55 3.85 -27.42
C LYS A 270 10.56 3.80 -25.88
N MET A 271 11.28 4.72 -25.25
CA MET A 271 11.28 4.84 -23.79
C MET A 271 9.93 5.31 -23.26
N GLY A 272 9.30 6.28 -23.92
CA GLY A 272 7.97 6.76 -23.58
C GLY A 272 6.91 5.66 -23.69
N LEU A 273 6.94 4.86 -24.75
CA LEU A 273 6.05 3.71 -24.95
C LEU A 273 6.27 2.64 -23.87
N ALA A 274 7.53 2.31 -23.55
CA ALA A 274 7.85 1.31 -22.53
C ALA A 274 7.37 1.73 -21.14
N VAL A 275 7.63 2.99 -20.74
CA VAL A 275 7.17 3.53 -19.46
C VAL A 275 5.65 3.65 -19.44
N GLY A 276 5.05 4.19 -20.51
CA GLY A 276 3.61 4.36 -20.65
C GLY A 276 2.84 3.04 -20.60
N ALA A 277 3.31 2.00 -21.29
CA ALA A 277 2.72 0.66 -21.24
C ALA A 277 2.81 0.05 -19.84
N THR A 278 3.94 0.24 -19.14
CA THR A 278 4.13 -0.30 -17.79
C THR A 278 3.20 0.36 -16.77
N VAL A 279 3.05 1.69 -16.83
CA VAL A 279 2.14 2.45 -15.97
C VAL A 279 0.68 2.14 -16.33
N GLY A 280 0.34 2.15 -17.62
CA GLY A 280 -0.99 1.87 -18.13
C GLY A 280 -1.50 0.48 -17.72
N LEU A 281 -0.69 -0.57 -17.88
CA LEU A 281 -1.04 -1.91 -17.41
C LEU A 281 -1.22 -1.96 -15.88
N GLY A 282 -0.43 -1.22 -15.13
CA GLY A 282 -0.54 -1.13 -13.68
C GLY A 282 -1.88 -0.55 -13.19
N ILE A 283 -2.48 0.36 -13.95
CA ILE A 283 -3.76 0.99 -13.64
C ILE A 283 -4.94 0.21 -14.25
N ALA A 284 -4.80 -0.27 -15.48
CA ALA A 284 -5.86 -0.95 -16.21
C ALA A 284 -6.21 -2.31 -15.62
N VAL A 285 -5.23 -3.08 -15.13
CA VAL A 285 -5.49 -4.43 -14.59
C VAL A 285 -6.43 -4.41 -13.38
N PRO A 286 -6.24 -3.54 -12.36
CA PRO A 286 -7.21 -3.39 -11.27
C PRO A 286 -8.59 -2.90 -11.72
N ALA A 287 -8.66 -1.98 -12.69
CA ALA A 287 -9.93 -1.44 -13.18
C ALA A 287 -10.76 -2.51 -13.91
N ILE A 288 -10.13 -3.27 -14.80
CA ILE A 288 -10.78 -4.40 -15.50
C ILE A 288 -11.20 -5.49 -14.50
N ALA A 289 -10.38 -5.76 -13.48
CA ALA A 289 -10.74 -6.71 -12.44
C ALA A 289 -12.00 -6.26 -11.66
N ALA A 290 -12.14 -4.96 -11.39
CA ALA A 290 -13.32 -4.40 -10.74
C ALA A 290 -14.57 -4.49 -11.65
N GLU A 291 -14.46 -4.13 -12.93
CA GLU A 291 -15.56 -4.26 -13.89
C GLU A 291 -16.02 -5.71 -14.05
N LEU A 292 -15.10 -6.67 -14.12
CA LEU A 292 -15.45 -8.09 -14.19
C LEU A 292 -16.18 -8.56 -12.92
N GLN A 293 -15.87 -8.01 -11.75
CA GLN A 293 -16.61 -8.31 -10.53
C GLN A 293 -18.01 -7.67 -10.53
N PHE A 294 -18.14 -6.43 -11.02
CA PHE A 294 -19.45 -5.78 -11.18
C PHE A 294 -20.33 -6.51 -12.20
N TRP A 295 -19.77 -7.00 -13.31
CA TRP A 295 -20.48 -7.79 -14.30
C TRP A 295 -20.97 -9.11 -13.71
N LYS A 296 -20.11 -9.80 -12.94
CA LYS A 296 -20.49 -11.04 -12.26
C LYS A 296 -21.58 -10.83 -11.20
N ALA A 297 -21.60 -9.67 -10.54
CA ALA A 297 -22.64 -9.31 -9.58
C ALA A 297 -23.98 -8.94 -10.24
N ARG A 298 -23.97 -8.42 -11.48
CA ARG A 298 -25.18 -8.05 -12.23
C ARG A 298 -25.83 -9.22 -12.99
N GLY A 299 -25.09 -10.28 -13.30
CA GLY A 299 -25.55 -11.41 -14.13
C GLY A 299 -25.96 -12.67 -13.36
N GLY A 300 -26.37 -12.56 -12.10
CA GLY A 300 -26.91 -13.67 -11.32
C GLY A 300 -28.43 -13.78 -11.45
N ASN A 301 -28.91 -14.11 -12.65
CA ASN A 301 -30.20 -14.78 -12.92
C ASN A 301 -29.98 -15.75 -14.08
#